data_AF-A0A8J3J7C6-F1
#
_entry.id   AF-A0A8J3J7C6-F1
#
_cell.length_a   1.000
_cell.length_b   1.000
_cell.length_c   1.000
_cell.angle_alpha   90.00
_cell.angle_beta   90.00
_cell.angle_gamma   90.00
#
_symmetry.space_group_name_H-M   'P 1'
#
loop_
_entity.id
_entity.type
_entity.pdbx_description
1 polymer ?
#
loop_
_entity_poly.entity_id
_entity_poly.type
_entity_poly.pdbx_seq_one_letter_code
_entity_poly.pdbx_strand_id
1 'polypeptide(L)'
;MHPEDANDAAGPALPAGWQPFEDTGTGPVDPWAEGGAGLPDDHLPLDHEDPTPSAVIMAAQSAPPPPDEPPTAPITVAPLPADPAAPDVTTVLPTTVPPAAAPPAPGTGSNPSPQLQHSSGAWPVVQPPTGSGAWPVVQPQHDSGAWPAAQPPPPQHGSGAWPVVRPQHGSGAWPVVQPHGTGAHPSVSGVPGYPPQVPSWPVVAPPPRRRWGRLIVLLAVLLVVACLAAGGAAVLVFPWLRDRVTGGGPAPEGSVPSPGFGASLADRQAWIKDRIGAALVAQQKALLSGDEQGYLAVVDPAAEVKVRDGLRRQFRSLRAMQVAAWTEEPTHPLPAPDGQVWITELRSTPCFVTPICSSAPARAATRWRIADGRALLREWAPVQVQPSPHPWQVAELVAVAGPRTVVATTPEHEDRLARLLTEAEKAAKVADRLARPGKLPPRYVVYHAGDGAWGTWFSWKPGRHVSGGAVRVGPDRWEIVLNERDSGPSTAGGVLRHELAHAASLAGLGDDDDDELWWLQEGLAEYAGLNGRPVKDYLRLTDIRRLMKQWDGDVESALPPRDAPAWQVVARYGVSGLTVRYLADRFGEAKLVDFFHRVVHDGKAVTEVAPQVFGVAWAALERDCAAFIRRTAA
;
A
#
# COMPACT_ATOMS: atom_id res chain seq x y z
N MET A 1 -73.96 15.03 47.16
CA MET A 1 -74.92 14.10 46.53
C MET A 1 -74.32 12.71 46.60
N HIS A 2 -75.14 11.68 46.86
CA HIS A 2 -74.78 10.25 46.87
C HIS A 2 -74.77 9.67 45.44
N PRO A 3 -74.36 8.39 45.22
CA PRO A 3 -73.74 7.39 46.12
C PRO A 3 -72.31 7.02 45.61
N GLU A 4 -71.63 5.87 45.77
CA GLU A 4 -71.75 4.55 46.48
C GLU A 4 -70.25 4.09 46.62
N ASP A 5 -69.66 3.74 47.77
CA ASP A 5 -69.80 2.59 48.68
C ASP A 5 -69.11 1.27 48.21
N ALA A 6 -68.07 0.81 48.95
CA ALA A 6 -67.73 -0.61 49.27
C ALA A 6 -66.33 -0.84 49.92
N ASN A 7 -66.24 -0.63 51.24
CA ASN A 7 -65.60 -1.46 52.29
C ASN A 7 -64.32 -2.34 52.10
N ASP A 8 -63.37 -2.10 53.03
CA ASP A 8 -62.79 -3.04 54.03
C ASP A 8 -61.63 -4.05 53.78
N ALA A 9 -60.68 -3.95 54.74
CA ALA A 9 -60.07 -5.01 55.58
C ALA A 9 -58.65 -5.57 55.34
N ALA A 10 -57.90 -5.53 56.45
CA ALA A 10 -56.85 -6.46 56.94
C ALA A 10 -55.49 -6.62 56.21
N GLY A 11 -54.40 -6.55 57.01
CA GLY A 11 -53.09 -7.15 56.69
C GLY A 11 -53.01 -8.62 57.16
N PRO A 12 -51.82 -9.27 57.16
CA PRO A 12 -50.89 -9.00 58.28
C PRO A 12 -49.36 -9.18 58.02
N ALA A 13 -48.59 -8.73 59.02
CA ALA A 13 -47.31 -9.25 59.57
C ALA A 13 -46.15 -9.81 58.70
N LEU A 14 -44.93 -9.37 59.05
CA LEU A 14 -43.64 -10.02 58.78
C LEU A 14 -43.31 -11.08 59.86
N PRO A 15 -42.36 -11.99 59.58
CA PRO A 15 -41.13 -12.02 60.40
C PRO A 15 -39.86 -11.99 59.52
N ALA A 16 -38.71 -11.40 59.87
CA ALA A 16 -38.05 -11.06 61.15
C ALA A 16 -37.18 -12.18 61.76
N GLY A 17 -35.86 -11.94 61.82
CA GLY A 17 -34.84 -12.84 62.38
C GLY A 17 -33.55 -12.86 61.56
N TRP A 18 -32.35 -12.59 62.05
CA TRP A 18 -31.79 -11.77 63.15
C TRP A 18 -30.27 -11.69 62.87
N GLN A 19 -29.48 -10.96 63.67
CA GLN A 19 -28.05 -10.64 63.41
C GLN A 19 -27.09 -11.46 64.33
N PRO A 20 -25.80 -11.06 64.53
CA PRO A 20 -24.64 -11.07 63.62
C PRO A 20 -23.47 -11.92 64.19
N PHE A 21 -22.27 -11.89 63.59
CA PHE A 21 -21.01 -11.64 64.35
C PHE A 21 -19.81 -11.24 63.44
N GLU A 22 -18.77 -10.71 64.08
CA GLU A 22 -17.52 -10.14 63.53
C GLU A 22 -16.46 -11.22 63.22
N ASP A 23 -15.78 -11.17 62.06
CA ASP A 23 -14.41 -10.65 61.81
C ASP A 23 -13.26 -11.68 61.98
N THR A 24 -12.40 -11.81 60.95
CA THR A 24 -10.92 -11.90 61.06
C THR A 24 -10.24 -12.04 59.69
N GLY A 25 -9.08 -11.38 59.51
CA GLY A 25 -7.90 -12.08 58.98
C GLY A 25 -7.61 -12.15 57.46
N THR A 26 -7.37 -10.99 56.82
CA THR A 26 -6.28 -10.75 55.84
C THR A 26 -5.74 -11.90 54.95
N GLY A 27 -5.89 -11.77 53.62
CA GLY A 27 -5.05 -12.45 52.62
C GLY A 27 -5.28 -11.89 51.20
N PRO A 28 -4.24 -11.66 50.38
CA PRO A 28 -4.41 -11.15 49.02
C PRO A 28 -4.87 -12.25 48.05
N VAL A 29 -5.92 -11.98 47.28
CA VAL A 29 -6.48 -12.91 46.28
C VAL A 29 -5.81 -12.72 44.92
N ASP A 30 -5.40 -13.81 44.28
CA ASP A 30 -4.91 -13.83 42.89
C ASP A 30 -6.11 -13.73 41.92
N PRO A 31 -6.16 -12.74 41.01
CA PRO A 31 -7.28 -12.57 40.08
C PRO A 31 -7.31 -13.56 38.90
N TRP A 32 -6.41 -14.55 38.82
CA TRP A 32 -6.33 -15.51 37.70
C TRP A 32 -6.55 -16.98 38.10
N ALA A 33 -7.50 -17.24 39.00
CA ALA A 33 -7.89 -18.59 39.41
C ALA A 33 -9.40 -18.88 39.21
N GLU A 34 -9.67 -19.73 38.22
CA GLU A 34 -10.87 -20.57 38.00
C GLU A 34 -12.27 -19.92 37.78
N GLY A 35 -12.99 -20.53 36.84
CA GLY A 35 -14.37 -20.19 36.45
C GLY A 35 -15.04 -21.37 35.72
N GLY A 36 -14.78 -22.59 36.18
CA GLY A 36 -15.17 -23.84 35.51
C GLY A 36 -16.29 -24.60 36.22
N ALA A 37 -17.55 -24.19 36.02
CA ALA A 37 -18.74 -24.97 36.39
C ALA A 37 -19.84 -24.69 35.35
N GLY A 38 -20.45 -25.75 34.80
CA GLY A 38 -21.30 -25.67 33.61
C GLY A 38 -22.81 -25.60 33.86
N LEU A 39 -23.52 -25.11 32.84
CA LEU A 39 -24.96 -25.25 32.59
C LEU A 39 -25.15 -25.48 31.06
N PRO A 40 -26.33 -25.94 30.58
CA PRO A 40 -26.39 -26.88 29.45
C PRO A 40 -26.38 -26.27 28.05
N ASP A 41 -26.29 -27.15 27.06
CA ASP A 41 -26.41 -26.86 25.63
C ASP A 41 -27.71 -26.13 25.27
N ASP A 42 -27.59 -25.06 24.50
CA ASP A 42 -28.66 -24.51 23.66
C ASP A 42 -28.09 -24.30 22.25
N HIS A 43 -28.68 -24.97 21.25
CA HIS A 43 -28.16 -24.96 19.89
C HIS A 43 -28.56 -23.68 19.14
N LEU A 44 -27.58 -22.82 18.83
CA LEU A 44 -27.68 -21.84 17.76
C LEU A 44 -26.83 -22.30 16.56
N PRO A 45 -27.34 -22.23 15.32
CA PRO A 45 -26.57 -22.59 14.14
C PRO A 45 -25.45 -21.57 13.90
N LEU A 46 -24.26 -22.06 13.54
CA LEU A 46 -23.19 -21.23 12.99
C LEU A 46 -23.43 -21.09 11.48
N ASP A 47 -23.63 -19.85 11.01
CA ASP A 47 -23.71 -19.58 9.57
C ASP A 47 -22.36 -19.88 8.90
N HIS A 48 -22.39 -20.78 7.93
CA HIS A 48 -21.21 -21.51 7.46
C HIS A 48 -20.44 -20.83 6.29
N GLU A 49 -20.55 -19.50 6.13
CA GLU A 49 -19.99 -18.76 4.99
C GLU A 49 -19.05 -17.59 5.38
N ASP A 50 -17.98 -17.90 6.12
CA ASP A 50 -16.75 -17.08 6.17
C ASP A 50 -15.58 -17.92 5.64
N PRO A 51 -14.85 -17.48 4.59
CA PRO A 51 -13.60 -18.14 4.20
C PRO A 51 -12.55 -17.97 5.30
N THR A 52 -11.74 -19.00 5.54
CA THR A 52 -10.65 -18.95 6.51
C THR A 52 -9.66 -17.83 6.15
N PRO A 53 -9.09 -17.09 7.13
CA PRO A 53 -8.04 -16.11 6.85
C PRO A 53 -6.85 -16.71 6.09
N SER A 54 -6.60 -18.01 6.29
CA SER A 54 -5.65 -18.87 5.57
C SER A 54 -5.86 -18.83 4.05
N ALA A 55 -7.07 -19.11 3.58
CA ALA A 55 -7.38 -19.13 2.14
C ALA A 55 -7.23 -17.73 1.49
N VAL A 56 -7.33 -16.67 2.29
CA VAL A 56 -7.37 -15.28 1.82
C VAL A 56 -5.99 -14.64 1.72
N ILE A 57 -5.06 -14.96 2.64
CA ILE A 57 -3.65 -14.52 2.52
C ILE A 57 -3.04 -15.17 1.26
N MET A 58 -3.21 -16.48 1.11
CA MET A 58 -2.79 -17.24 -0.07
C MET A 58 -3.34 -16.63 -1.38
N ALA A 59 -4.65 -16.40 -1.46
CA ALA A 59 -5.30 -15.83 -2.64
C ALA A 59 -4.91 -14.37 -2.97
N ALA A 60 -4.17 -13.70 -2.08
CA ALA A 60 -3.64 -12.37 -2.31
C ALA A 60 -2.22 -12.35 -2.88
N GLN A 61 -1.46 -13.43 -2.69
CA GLN A 61 -0.15 -13.65 -3.30
C GLN A 61 -0.34 -14.30 -4.69
N SER A 62 -1.19 -15.33 -4.79
CA SER A 62 -1.42 -16.10 -6.02
C SER A 62 -2.45 -15.47 -6.99
N ALA A 63 -2.18 -14.28 -7.53
CA ALA A 63 -2.97 -13.71 -8.62
C ALA A 63 -2.53 -14.29 -10.00
N PRO A 64 -3.37 -15.02 -10.75
CA PRO A 64 -2.96 -15.62 -12.02
C PRO A 64 -2.72 -14.56 -13.10
N PRO A 65 -1.79 -14.79 -14.05
CA PRO A 65 -1.58 -13.91 -15.19
C PRO A 65 -2.84 -13.80 -16.07
N PRO A 66 -3.00 -12.72 -16.84
CA PRO A 66 -4.07 -12.60 -17.82
C PRO A 66 -3.98 -13.72 -18.87
N PRO A 67 -5.10 -14.15 -19.48
CA PRO A 67 -5.07 -15.12 -20.56
C PRO A 67 -4.43 -14.50 -21.81
N ASP A 68 -3.19 -14.88 -22.09
CA ASP A 68 -2.46 -14.50 -23.30
C ASP A 68 -3.06 -15.15 -24.56
N GLU A 69 -2.58 -14.68 -25.72
CA GLU A 69 -3.10 -14.99 -27.06
C GLU A 69 -3.12 -16.51 -27.38
N PRO A 70 -4.06 -16.96 -28.24
CA PRO A 70 -4.11 -18.36 -28.66
C PRO A 70 -2.78 -18.80 -29.31
N PRO A 71 -2.29 -20.02 -29.02
CA PRO A 71 -0.94 -20.43 -29.39
C PRO A 71 -0.74 -20.44 -30.90
N THR A 72 0.24 -19.67 -31.37
CA THR A 72 0.70 -19.74 -32.76
C THR A 72 1.27 -21.14 -33.03
N ALA A 73 0.84 -21.78 -34.12
CA ALA A 73 1.25 -23.14 -34.44
C ALA A 73 2.78 -23.29 -34.58
N PRO A 74 3.38 -24.43 -34.16
CA PRO A 74 4.82 -24.60 -34.16
C PRO A 74 5.40 -24.53 -35.58
N ILE A 75 6.32 -23.59 -35.79
CA ILE A 75 7.09 -23.47 -37.04
C ILE A 75 8.15 -24.58 -37.04
N THR A 76 7.99 -25.57 -37.91
CA THR A 76 8.98 -26.63 -38.12
C THR A 76 10.25 -26.08 -38.77
N VAL A 77 11.24 -25.71 -37.95
CA VAL A 77 12.56 -25.27 -38.43
C VAL A 77 13.32 -26.48 -39.00
N ALA A 78 13.60 -26.46 -40.30
CA ALA A 78 14.48 -27.43 -40.93
C ALA A 78 15.95 -27.20 -40.51
N PRO A 79 16.75 -28.26 -40.32
CA PRO A 79 18.14 -28.12 -39.91
C PRO A 79 18.99 -27.45 -41.00
N LEU A 80 19.71 -26.39 -40.64
CA LEU A 80 20.75 -25.80 -41.47
C LEU A 80 22.03 -26.68 -41.43
N PRO A 81 22.84 -26.69 -42.51
CA PRO A 81 24.06 -27.49 -42.56
C PRO A 81 25.15 -26.95 -41.61
N ALA A 82 26.07 -27.83 -41.20
CA ALA A 82 27.22 -27.45 -40.39
C ALA A 82 28.33 -26.82 -41.25
N ASP A 83 28.86 -25.67 -40.80
CA ASP A 83 30.04 -25.01 -41.37
C ASP A 83 31.32 -25.35 -40.58
N PRO A 84 32.52 -25.18 -41.16
CA PRO A 84 33.76 -25.82 -40.70
C PRO A 84 34.51 -25.08 -39.57
N ALA A 85 35.54 -25.77 -39.04
CA ALA A 85 36.32 -25.36 -37.87
C ALA A 85 37.11 -24.05 -38.02
N ALA A 86 37.26 -23.34 -36.89
CA ALA A 86 38.13 -22.18 -36.75
C ALA A 86 39.61 -22.58 -36.49
N PRO A 87 40.59 -21.78 -36.96
CA PRO A 87 42.01 -21.93 -36.62
C PRO A 87 42.40 -21.16 -35.34
N ASP A 88 43.53 -21.54 -34.74
CA ASP A 88 44.10 -20.91 -33.53
C ASP A 88 44.44 -19.42 -33.67
N VAL A 89 44.36 -18.69 -32.55
CA VAL A 89 44.87 -17.33 -32.40
C VAL A 89 45.93 -17.28 -31.30
N THR A 90 47.19 -17.08 -31.69
CA THR A 90 48.33 -16.98 -30.76
C THR A 90 48.42 -15.60 -30.10
N THR A 91 48.73 -15.55 -28.81
CA THR A 91 48.78 -14.30 -28.02
C THR A 91 50.05 -13.48 -28.28
N VAL A 92 49.92 -12.17 -28.53
CA VAL A 92 51.04 -11.20 -28.57
C VAL A 92 50.65 -9.89 -27.87
N LEU A 93 51.57 -9.33 -27.08
CA LEU A 93 51.40 -8.08 -26.32
C LEU A 93 51.77 -6.83 -27.15
N PRO A 94 51.09 -5.67 -26.98
CA PRO A 94 51.55 -4.37 -27.47
C PRO A 94 52.13 -3.47 -26.35
N THR A 95 52.91 -2.45 -26.72
CA THR A 95 53.62 -1.54 -25.78
C THR A 95 53.44 -0.06 -26.17
N THR A 96 53.14 0.79 -25.19
CA THR A 96 53.35 2.27 -25.11
C THR A 96 53.30 3.16 -26.38
N VAL A 97 52.18 3.89 -26.54
CA VAL A 97 52.04 5.38 -26.56
C VAL A 97 53.21 6.22 -27.15
N PRO A 98 52.98 7.03 -28.22
CA PRO A 98 52.78 8.48 -28.06
C PRO A 98 51.70 9.13 -29.01
N PRO A 99 51.34 10.43 -28.85
CA PRO A 99 50.04 10.97 -29.32
C PRO A 99 50.06 12.11 -30.39
N ALA A 100 48.83 12.54 -30.76
CA ALA A 100 48.38 13.86 -31.27
C ALA A 100 48.27 14.13 -32.79
N ALA A 101 47.03 14.45 -33.22
CA ALA A 101 46.67 15.26 -34.40
C ALA A 101 45.19 15.76 -34.27
N ALA A 102 44.80 16.77 -35.05
CA ALA A 102 43.49 17.46 -34.98
C ALA A 102 42.53 17.07 -36.15
N PRO A 103 41.21 17.38 -36.10
CA PRO A 103 40.22 16.86 -37.06
C PRO A 103 39.98 17.77 -38.29
N PRO A 104 39.54 17.21 -39.44
CA PRO A 104 38.99 17.96 -40.56
C PRO A 104 37.46 18.17 -40.45
N ALA A 105 36.95 19.16 -41.19
CA ALA A 105 35.53 19.59 -41.22
C ALA A 105 34.74 18.90 -42.38
N PRO A 106 33.41 19.13 -42.54
CA PRO A 106 32.56 18.23 -43.34
C PRO A 106 32.67 18.45 -44.85
N GLY A 107 32.62 17.34 -45.60
CA GLY A 107 32.52 17.34 -47.07
C GLY A 107 31.07 17.32 -47.56
N THR A 108 30.69 18.28 -48.40
CA THR A 108 29.42 18.26 -49.15
C THR A 108 29.53 17.37 -50.39
N GLY A 109 28.54 16.52 -50.62
CA GLY A 109 28.42 15.70 -51.84
C GLY A 109 26.95 15.36 -52.12
N SER A 110 26.54 15.37 -53.39
CA SER A 110 25.12 15.37 -53.76
C SER A 110 24.80 14.47 -54.96
N ASN A 111 23.69 13.72 -54.85
CA ASN A 111 22.97 13.01 -55.93
C ASN A 111 23.73 11.86 -56.64
N PRO A 112 23.03 10.99 -57.43
CA PRO A 112 21.59 10.96 -57.73
C PRO A 112 20.87 9.64 -57.34
N SER A 113 19.55 9.63 -57.51
CA SER A 113 18.71 8.42 -57.45
C SER A 113 18.80 7.57 -58.73
N PRO A 114 18.70 6.23 -58.65
CA PRO A 114 18.26 5.38 -59.76
C PRO A 114 16.73 5.20 -59.77
N GLN A 115 16.17 4.89 -60.94
CA GLN A 115 14.72 4.73 -61.14
C GLN A 115 14.22 3.28 -60.98
N LEU A 116 12.90 3.16 -60.82
CA LEU A 116 12.07 1.97 -60.94
C LEU A 116 12.53 0.95 -62.01
N GLN A 117 12.48 -0.32 -61.66
CA GLN A 117 12.12 -1.39 -62.59
C GLN A 117 10.94 -2.19 -62.03
N HIS A 118 9.96 -2.49 -62.88
CA HIS A 118 8.84 -3.36 -62.53
C HIS A 118 9.19 -4.84 -62.80
N SER A 119 8.88 -5.72 -61.86
CA SER A 119 8.81 -7.16 -62.09
C SER A 119 7.45 -7.68 -61.62
N SER A 120 6.60 -8.10 -62.56
CA SER A 120 5.25 -8.59 -62.28
C SER A 120 5.27 -10.02 -61.73
N GLY A 121 4.93 -10.19 -60.45
CA GLY A 121 4.66 -11.50 -59.84
C GLY A 121 3.17 -11.63 -59.49
N ALA A 122 2.44 -12.46 -60.23
CA ALA A 122 1.02 -12.71 -59.96
C ALA A 122 0.84 -13.76 -58.86
N TRP A 123 -0.03 -13.48 -57.89
CA TRP A 123 -0.49 -14.43 -56.87
C TRP A 123 -2.01 -14.65 -56.99
N PRO A 124 -2.51 -15.86 -56.71
CA PRO A 124 -3.89 -16.22 -57.03
C PRO A 124 -4.90 -15.56 -56.08
N VAL A 125 -6.00 -15.04 -56.66
CA VAL A 125 -7.17 -14.61 -55.89
C VAL A 125 -7.92 -15.85 -55.39
N VAL A 126 -7.83 -16.11 -54.08
CA VAL A 126 -8.72 -17.07 -53.42
C VAL A 126 -10.04 -16.37 -53.11
N GLN A 127 -11.14 -16.86 -53.69
CA GLN A 127 -12.48 -16.37 -53.37
C GLN A 127 -12.88 -16.85 -51.97
N PRO A 128 -13.47 -16.00 -51.10
CA PRO A 128 -14.08 -16.48 -49.86
C PRO A 128 -15.35 -17.29 -50.19
N PRO A 129 -15.59 -18.44 -49.55
CA PRO A 129 -16.80 -19.22 -49.78
C PRO A 129 -18.03 -18.49 -49.25
N THR A 130 -19.07 -18.38 -50.08
CA THR A 130 -20.39 -17.85 -49.68
C THR A 130 -21.14 -18.86 -48.81
N GLY A 131 -20.74 -18.95 -47.53
CA GLY A 131 -21.39 -19.81 -46.53
C GLY A 131 -22.34 -19.03 -45.63
N SER A 132 -23.66 -19.22 -45.80
CA SER A 132 -24.68 -18.62 -44.94
C SER A 132 -24.80 -19.36 -43.60
N GLY A 133 -23.81 -19.20 -42.73
CA GLY A 133 -23.83 -19.69 -41.35
C GLY A 133 -24.41 -18.65 -40.40
N ALA A 134 -25.56 -18.95 -39.79
CA ALA A 134 -26.12 -18.11 -38.72
C ALA A 134 -25.35 -18.36 -37.41
N TRP A 135 -24.75 -17.31 -36.85
CA TRP A 135 -24.14 -17.37 -35.53
C TRP A 135 -25.23 -17.34 -34.44
N PRO A 136 -25.18 -18.23 -33.44
CA PRO A 136 -26.12 -18.19 -32.33
C PRO A 136 -25.85 -16.96 -31.47
N VAL A 137 -26.79 -16.00 -31.47
CA VAL A 137 -26.79 -14.91 -30.50
C VAL A 137 -27.17 -15.49 -29.15
N VAL A 138 -26.18 -15.66 -28.26
CA VAL A 138 -26.43 -15.95 -26.84
C VAL A 138 -27.00 -14.69 -26.20
N GLN A 139 -28.33 -14.55 -26.25
CA GLN A 139 -29.03 -13.61 -25.40
C GLN A 139 -28.91 -14.09 -23.95
N PRO A 140 -28.55 -13.21 -22.99
CA PRO A 140 -28.85 -13.48 -21.59
C PRO A 140 -30.38 -13.57 -21.43
N GLN A 141 -30.89 -14.74 -21.07
CA GLN A 141 -32.28 -14.85 -20.63
C GLN A 141 -32.43 -14.08 -19.32
N HIS A 142 -33.10 -12.93 -19.39
CA HIS A 142 -33.69 -12.31 -18.21
C HIS A 142 -34.92 -13.13 -17.79
N ASP A 143 -34.70 -14.20 -17.03
CA ASP A 143 -35.80 -14.92 -16.40
C ASP A 143 -36.47 -13.98 -15.38
N SER A 144 -37.70 -13.57 -15.70
CA SER A 144 -38.50 -12.64 -14.90
C SER A 144 -39.11 -13.31 -13.66
N GLY A 145 -38.25 -13.76 -12.75
CA GLY A 145 -38.62 -14.31 -11.46
C GLY A 145 -39.12 -13.22 -10.51
N ALA A 146 -40.44 -13.07 -10.40
CA ALA A 146 -41.06 -12.07 -9.55
C ALA A 146 -40.95 -12.43 -8.06
N TRP A 147 -40.05 -11.77 -7.33
CA TRP A 147 -40.01 -11.78 -5.86
C TRP A 147 -40.83 -10.61 -5.28
N PRO A 148 -41.56 -10.81 -4.17
CA PRO A 148 -42.43 -9.78 -3.61
C PRO A 148 -41.64 -8.63 -2.98
N ALA A 149 -42.13 -7.40 -3.14
CA ALA A 149 -41.53 -6.23 -2.52
C ALA A 149 -41.70 -6.26 -1.00
N ALA A 150 -40.60 -6.41 -0.26
CA ALA A 150 -40.57 -6.19 1.18
C ALA A 150 -40.86 -4.71 1.48
N GLN A 151 -41.87 -4.42 2.30
CA GLN A 151 -42.17 -3.06 2.72
C GLN A 151 -41.10 -2.57 3.70
N PRO A 152 -40.65 -1.30 3.62
CA PRO A 152 -39.85 -0.70 4.68
C PRO A 152 -40.71 -0.59 5.96
N PRO A 153 -40.16 -0.87 7.16
CA PRO A 153 -40.90 -0.70 8.40
C PRO A 153 -41.23 0.78 8.65
N PRO A 154 -42.37 1.10 9.30
CA PRO A 154 -42.78 2.47 9.56
C PRO A 154 -41.83 3.16 10.56
N PRO A 155 -41.64 4.50 10.45
CA PRO A 155 -40.74 5.23 11.34
C PRO A 155 -41.25 5.25 12.78
N GLN A 156 -40.43 4.78 13.72
CA GLN A 156 -40.72 4.88 15.14
C GLN A 156 -40.51 6.33 15.62
N HIS A 157 -41.56 6.96 16.14
CA HIS A 157 -41.48 8.29 16.75
C HIS A 157 -40.82 8.25 18.13
N GLY A 158 -39.48 8.28 18.16
CA GLY A 158 -38.70 8.44 19.39
C GLY A 158 -38.53 9.91 19.79
N SER A 159 -39.37 10.42 20.70
CA SER A 159 -39.24 11.77 21.25
C SER A 159 -38.18 11.86 22.35
N GLY A 160 -36.97 12.32 22.01
CA GLY A 160 -35.86 12.47 22.96
C GLY A 160 -35.10 13.78 22.79
N ALA A 161 -35.59 14.87 23.41
CA ALA A 161 -34.94 16.17 23.34
C ALA A 161 -33.79 16.29 24.37
N TRP A 162 -32.58 16.57 23.89
CA TRP A 162 -31.44 16.97 24.72
C TRP A 162 -30.86 18.32 24.22
N PRO A 163 -30.45 19.24 25.13
CA PRO A 163 -30.17 20.62 24.76
C PRO A 163 -28.78 20.82 24.15
N VAL A 164 -28.71 21.66 23.11
CA VAL A 164 -27.44 22.12 22.53
C VAL A 164 -26.79 23.15 23.46
N VAL A 165 -25.78 22.72 24.21
CA VAL A 165 -24.92 23.62 25.00
C VAL A 165 -23.80 24.16 24.12
N ARG A 166 -23.78 25.47 23.88
CA ARG A 166 -22.66 26.16 23.22
C ARG A 166 -21.47 26.26 24.17
N PRO A 167 -20.23 25.93 23.76
CA PRO A 167 -19.04 26.35 24.48
C PRO A 167 -18.91 27.88 24.45
N GLN A 168 -18.96 28.53 25.60
CA GLN A 168 -18.53 29.92 25.75
C GLN A 168 -17.03 29.97 26.02
N HIS A 169 -16.30 30.90 25.40
CA HIS A 169 -14.91 31.17 25.76
C HIS A 169 -14.86 31.81 27.15
N GLY A 170 -14.22 31.13 28.11
CA GLY A 170 -13.97 31.64 29.45
C GLY A 170 -12.48 31.60 29.79
N SER A 171 -11.89 32.77 30.04
CA SER A 171 -10.52 32.89 30.56
C SER A 171 -10.51 32.79 32.09
N GLY A 172 -9.80 31.81 32.65
CA GLY A 172 -9.67 31.60 34.10
C GLY A 172 -8.27 31.10 34.49
N ALA A 173 -7.85 31.37 35.72
CA ALA A 173 -6.50 31.06 36.20
C ALA A 173 -6.41 29.68 36.88
N TRP A 174 -5.21 29.10 36.86
CA TRP A 174 -4.88 27.86 37.56
C TRP A 174 -4.64 28.09 39.06
N PRO A 175 -5.27 27.34 39.97
CA PRO A 175 -4.82 27.21 41.36
C PRO A 175 -3.71 26.14 41.45
N VAL A 176 -2.68 26.42 42.26
CA VAL A 176 -1.66 25.43 42.63
C VAL A 176 -2.12 24.68 43.89
N VAL A 177 -2.01 23.35 43.88
CA VAL A 177 -2.31 22.50 45.05
C VAL A 177 -1.00 21.86 45.54
N GLN A 178 -0.69 22.05 46.82
CA GLN A 178 0.39 21.32 47.52
C GLN A 178 -0.18 20.07 48.20
N PRO A 179 0.50 18.91 48.15
CA PRO A 179 0.16 17.76 48.98
C PRO A 179 0.90 17.79 50.33
N HIS A 180 0.17 17.55 51.42
CA HIS A 180 0.70 17.22 52.75
C HIS A 180 0.16 15.86 53.20
N GLY A 181 0.90 15.16 54.07
CA GLY A 181 0.52 13.88 54.69
C GLY A 181 1.28 12.69 54.05
N THR A 182 2.36 12.15 54.61
CA THR A 182 2.54 11.39 55.87
C THR A 182 1.91 9.99 55.86
N GLY A 183 2.76 8.99 55.59
CA GLY A 183 2.54 7.56 55.85
C GLY A 183 3.90 6.91 56.11
N ALA A 184 4.00 5.98 57.07
CA ALA A 184 5.27 5.48 57.59
C ALA A 184 5.61 4.06 57.13
N HIS A 185 6.90 3.78 56.95
CA HIS A 185 7.45 2.43 56.74
C HIS A 185 8.63 2.16 57.71
N PRO A 186 8.87 0.90 58.11
CA PRO A 186 9.76 0.57 59.21
C PRO A 186 11.26 0.62 58.85
N SER A 187 12.08 0.77 59.89
CA SER A 187 13.54 0.90 59.78
C SER A 187 14.24 -0.44 59.52
N VAL A 188 15.15 -0.48 58.54
CA VAL A 188 16.24 -1.48 58.46
C VAL A 188 17.55 -0.72 58.36
N SER A 189 18.55 -1.12 59.14
CA SER A 189 19.76 -0.31 59.37
C SER A 189 20.98 -0.77 58.56
N GLY A 190 21.65 0.20 57.92
CA GLY A 190 23.11 0.21 57.80
C GLY A 190 23.75 -0.28 56.49
N VAL A 191 24.08 0.67 55.60
CA VAL A 191 25.41 0.80 54.96
C VAL A 191 25.67 2.31 54.73
N PRO A 192 26.83 2.87 55.10
CA PRO A 192 27.18 4.26 54.76
C PRO A 192 27.79 4.36 53.35
N GLY A 193 27.08 5.02 52.42
CA GLY A 193 27.57 5.30 51.07
C GLY A 193 27.22 6.73 50.64
N TYR A 194 28.22 7.51 50.22
CA TYR A 194 28.02 8.88 49.73
C TYR A 194 27.36 8.87 48.33
N PRO A 195 26.26 9.62 48.11
CA PRO A 195 25.84 9.97 46.76
C PRO A 195 26.76 11.06 46.17
N PRO A 196 27.12 10.99 44.88
CA PRO A 196 27.90 12.05 44.23
C PRO A 196 27.07 13.33 44.06
N GLN A 197 27.71 14.49 44.21
CA GLN A 197 27.03 15.78 44.02
C GLN A 197 26.76 16.03 42.54
N VAL A 198 25.51 16.36 42.20
CA VAL A 198 25.14 16.83 40.86
C VAL A 198 25.59 18.29 40.67
N PRO A 199 26.27 18.63 39.56
CA PRO A 199 26.71 20.01 39.32
C PRO A 199 25.51 20.91 39.02
N SER A 200 25.42 22.02 39.74
CA SER A 200 24.39 23.05 39.54
C SER A 200 24.70 23.87 38.28
N TRP A 201 23.86 23.72 37.25
CA TRP A 201 23.96 24.54 36.05
C TRP A 201 23.59 26.01 36.37
N PRO A 202 24.33 27.00 35.86
CA PRO A 202 24.03 28.41 36.09
C PRO A 202 22.71 28.80 35.41
N VAL A 203 21.84 29.50 36.13
CA VAL A 203 20.57 30.01 35.58
C VAL A 203 20.88 31.10 34.55
N VAL A 204 20.75 30.76 33.26
CA VAL A 204 20.92 31.70 32.16
C VAL A 204 19.75 32.69 32.17
N ALA A 205 20.04 33.97 32.44
CA ALA A 205 19.05 35.02 32.39
C ALA A 205 18.49 35.19 30.95
N PRO A 206 17.18 35.41 30.78
CA PRO A 206 16.58 35.53 29.44
C PRO A 206 17.12 36.76 28.72
N PRO A 207 17.52 36.64 27.43
CA PRO A 207 18.16 37.73 26.70
C PRO A 207 17.20 38.92 26.50
N PRO A 208 17.70 40.17 26.60
CA PRO A 208 16.85 41.35 26.49
C PRO A 208 16.19 41.45 25.11
N ARG A 209 14.85 41.53 25.08
CA ARG A 209 14.03 41.64 23.86
C ARG A 209 14.35 42.92 23.06
N ARG A 210 15.36 42.84 22.18
CA ARG A 210 15.72 43.90 21.22
C ARG A 210 14.51 44.28 20.37
N ARG A 211 14.13 45.56 20.38
CA ARG A 211 12.95 46.11 19.68
C ARG A 211 12.99 46.00 18.15
N TRP A 212 14.12 45.57 17.58
CA TRP A 212 14.39 45.43 16.13
C TRP A 212 13.41 44.53 15.39
N GLY A 213 12.87 43.47 16.01
CA GLY A 213 11.96 42.53 15.33
C GLY A 213 10.72 43.20 14.72
N ARG A 214 10.16 44.23 15.38
CA ARG A 214 9.01 44.99 14.83
C ARG A 214 9.38 45.83 13.61
N LEU A 215 10.63 46.29 13.53
CA LEU A 215 11.13 47.13 12.44
C LEU A 215 11.41 46.26 11.19
N ILE A 216 11.93 45.05 11.38
CA ILE A 216 12.09 44.04 10.31
C ILE A 216 10.72 43.64 9.73
N VAL A 217 9.72 43.37 10.57
CA VAL A 217 8.36 43.03 10.12
C VAL A 217 7.73 44.18 9.32
N LEU A 218 7.87 45.43 9.77
CA LEU A 218 7.40 46.61 9.02
C LEU A 218 8.08 46.75 7.65
N LEU A 219 9.40 46.52 7.57
CA LEU A 219 10.15 46.54 6.31
C LEU A 219 9.69 45.43 5.35
N ALA A 220 9.46 44.22 5.86
CA ALA A 220 8.96 43.10 5.06
C ALA A 220 7.55 43.38 4.51
N VAL A 221 6.65 43.91 5.32
CA VAL A 221 5.29 44.29 4.88
C VAL A 221 5.33 45.41 3.83
N LEU A 222 6.16 46.45 4.04
CA LEU A 222 6.33 47.52 3.05
C LEU A 222 6.90 46.99 1.72
N LEU A 223 7.87 46.07 1.76
CA LEU A 223 8.43 45.46 0.57
C LEU A 223 7.38 44.62 -0.19
N VAL A 224 6.59 43.82 0.51
CA VAL A 224 5.50 43.02 -0.09
C VAL A 224 4.44 43.92 -0.73
N VAL A 225 4.01 45.00 -0.04
CA VAL A 225 3.04 45.97 -0.59
C VAL A 225 3.61 46.68 -1.82
N ALA A 226 4.89 47.07 -1.81
CA ALA A 226 5.55 47.67 -2.97
C ALA A 226 5.63 46.71 -4.16
N CYS A 227 5.98 45.44 -3.93
CA CYS A 227 6.01 44.41 -4.98
C CYS A 227 4.62 44.11 -5.55
N LEU A 228 3.57 44.07 -4.71
CA LEU A 228 2.19 43.89 -5.15
C LEU A 228 1.68 45.09 -5.97
N ALA A 229 1.99 46.31 -5.54
CA ALA A 229 1.65 47.53 -6.28
C ALA A 229 2.36 47.59 -7.64
N ALA A 230 3.66 47.26 -7.69
CA ALA A 230 4.43 47.19 -8.92
C ALA A 230 3.93 46.09 -9.88
N GLY A 231 3.59 44.90 -9.35
CA GLY A 231 3.00 43.80 -10.13
C GLY A 231 1.63 44.16 -10.71
N GLY A 232 0.75 44.76 -9.91
CA GLY A 232 -0.55 45.24 -10.37
C GLY A 232 -0.43 46.33 -11.45
N ALA A 233 0.50 47.28 -11.28
CA ALA A 233 0.78 48.30 -12.29
C ALA A 233 1.32 47.69 -13.60
N ALA A 234 2.20 46.70 -13.53
CA ALA A 234 2.74 46.02 -14.71
C ALA A 234 1.64 45.32 -15.55
N VAL A 235 0.66 44.67 -14.91
CA VAL A 235 -0.48 44.03 -15.60
C VAL A 235 -1.39 45.05 -16.29
N LEU A 236 -1.46 46.29 -15.79
CA LEU A 236 -2.23 47.38 -16.42
C LEU A 236 -1.45 48.08 -17.56
N VAL A 237 -0.13 48.19 -17.45
CA VAL A 237 0.73 48.90 -18.42
C VAL A 237 1.15 48.02 -19.61
N PHE A 238 1.17 46.69 -19.46
CA PHE A 238 1.60 45.76 -20.51
C PHE A 238 0.46 44.84 -20.99
N PRO A 239 -0.22 45.17 -22.12
CA PRO A 239 -1.33 44.36 -22.65
C PRO A 239 -0.98 42.88 -22.86
N TRP A 240 0.21 42.60 -23.42
CA TRP A 240 0.70 41.24 -23.63
C TRP A 240 0.84 40.40 -22.35
N LEU A 241 0.97 41.05 -21.18
CA LEU A 241 1.01 40.39 -19.88
C LEU A 241 -0.41 40.10 -19.38
N ARG A 242 -1.34 41.05 -19.57
CA ARG A 242 -2.78 40.85 -19.34
C ARG A 242 -3.32 39.70 -20.18
N ASP A 243 -3.02 39.64 -21.47
CA ASP A 243 -3.56 38.62 -22.39
C ASP A 243 -3.08 37.20 -22.02
N ARG A 244 -1.86 37.08 -21.45
CA ARG A 244 -1.35 35.84 -20.85
C ARG A 244 -2.04 35.45 -19.53
N VAL A 245 -2.50 36.43 -18.75
CA VAL A 245 -3.22 36.20 -17.48
C VAL A 245 -4.71 35.90 -17.73
N THR A 246 -5.33 36.45 -18.78
CA THR A 246 -6.75 36.23 -19.11
C THR A 246 -7.00 35.07 -20.09
N GLY A 247 -6.03 34.17 -20.27
CA GLY A 247 -6.28 32.83 -20.85
C GLY A 247 -6.48 32.75 -22.37
N GLY A 248 -5.98 33.73 -23.14
CA GLY A 248 -6.11 33.77 -24.61
C GLY A 248 -4.88 33.23 -25.38
N GLY A 249 -4.15 32.26 -24.81
CA GLY A 249 -2.91 31.76 -25.44
C GLY A 249 -3.17 31.07 -26.79
N PRO A 250 -2.44 31.40 -27.87
CA PRO A 250 -2.55 30.67 -29.13
C PRO A 250 -2.13 29.20 -28.93
N ALA A 251 -2.73 28.29 -29.71
CA ALA A 251 -2.38 26.88 -29.67
C ALA A 251 -0.89 26.69 -30.00
N PRO A 252 -0.19 25.73 -29.34
CA PRO A 252 1.24 25.53 -29.54
C PRO A 252 1.55 25.18 -31.01
N GLU A 253 2.38 25.99 -31.64
CA GLU A 253 2.89 25.74 -33.00
C GLU A 253 3.58 24.37 -33.04
N GLY A 254 3.02 23.44 -33.81
CA GLY A 254 3.45 22.03 -33.85
C GLY A 254 2.35 21.01 -33.51
N SER A 255 1.12 21.43 -33.15
CA SER A 255 0.01 20.49 -32.96
C SER A 255 -0.29 19.70 -34.24
N VAL A 256 0.12 18.43 -34.30
CA VAL A 256 -0.12 17.52 -35.46
C VAL A 256 -1.59 17.59 -35.90
N PRO A 257 -1.90 17.85 -37.18
CA PRO A 257 -3.27 17.94 -37.69
C PRO A 257 -4.07 16.67 -37.42
N SER A 258 -5.40 16.80 -37.30
CA SER A 258 -6.28 15.63 -37.22
C SER A 258 -6.12 14.76 -38.47
N PRO A 259 -5.96 13.43 -38.34
CA PRO A 259 -6.06 12.53 -39.47
C PRO A 259 -7.38 12.73 -40.22
N GLY A 260 -7.31 12.72 -41.55
CA GLY A 260 -8.48 12.87 -42.40
C GLY A 260 -9.43 11.67 -42.33
N PHE A 261 -10.63 11.84 -42.87
CA PHE A 261 -11.67 10.80 -42.88
C PHE A 261 -11.20 9.44 -43.44
N GLY A 262 -10.32 9.46 -44.45
CA GLY A 262 -9.73 8.26 -45.07
C GLY A 262 -8.46 7.70 -44.42
N ALA A 263 -8.02 8.21 -43.25
CA ALA A 263 -6.86 7.67 -42.55
C ALA A 263 -7.09 6.21 -42.06
N SER A 264 -6.03 5.47 -41.76
CA SER A 264 -6.19 4.13 -41.17
C SER A 264 -6.68 4.22 -39.72
N LEU A 265 -7.12 3.09 -39.16
CA LEU A 265 -7.44 3.03 -37.73
C LEU A 265 -6.19 3.28 -36.88
N ALA A 266 -5.03 2.75 -37.28
CA ALA A 266 -3.77 2.92 -36.56
C ALA A 266 -3.33 4.40 -36.52
N ASP A 267 -3.44 5.14 -37.63
CA ASP A 267 -3.11 6.57 -37.67
C ASP A 267 -4.00 7.38 -36.72
N ARG A 268 -5.31 7.06 -36.68
CA ARG A 268 -6.24 7.65 -35.71
C ARG A 268 -5.85 7.28 -34.29
N GLN A 269 -5.61 6.00 -33.99
CA GLN A 269 -5.23 5.55 -32.64
C GLN A 269 -3.94 6.22 -32.14
N ALA A 270 -2.92 6.36 -32.99
CA ALA A 270 -1.68 7.04 -32.66
C ALA A 270 -1.91 8.53 -32.35
N TRP A 271 -2.68 9.23 -33.19
CA TRP A 271 -3.01 10.65 -32.96
C TRP A 271 -3.87 10.84 -31.71
N ILE A 272 -4.85 9.97 -31.45
CA ILE A 272 -5.66 10.00 -30.22
C ILE A 272 -4.78 9.76 -28.99
N LYS A 273 -3.83 8.81 -29.07
CA LYS A 273 -2.89 8.52 -27.97
C LYS A 273 -2.02 9.74 -27.65
N ASP A 274 -1.52 10.43 -28.68
CA ASP A 274 -0.80 11.71 -28.53
C ASP A 274 -1.67 12.81 -27.91
N ARG A 275 -2.91 13.01 -28.39
CA ARG A 275 -3.81 14.03 -27.82
C ARG A 275 -4.19 13.77 -26.37
N ILE A 276 -4.36 12.51 -25.97
CA ILE A 276 -4.55 12.12 -24.57
C ILE A 276 -3.27 12.36 -23.77
N GLY A 277 -2.10 11.94 -24.27
CA GLY A 277 -0.81 12.18 -23.65
C GLY A 277 -0.52 13.67 -23.39
N ALA A 278 -0.82 14.54 -24.36
CA ALA A 278 -0.69 15.99 -24.19
C ALA A 278 -1.58 16.57 -23.08
N ALA A 279 -2.80 16.04 -22.90
CA ALA A 279 -3.69 16.41 -21.81
C ALA A 279 -3.16 15.91 -20.44
N LEU A 280 -2.64 14.68 -20.40
CA LEU A 280 -2.05 14.08 -19.19
C LEU A 280 -0.76 14.79 -18.76
N VAL A 281 0.08 15.27 -19.69
CA VAL A 281 1.27 16.10 -19.37
C VAL A 281 0.85 17.44 -18.76
N ALA A 282 -0.25 18.06 -19.23
CA ALA A 282 -0.79 19.27 -18.62
C ALA A 282 -1.34 18.99 -17.20
N GLN A 283 -2.06 17.88 -17.03
CA GLN A 283 -2.60 17.43 -15.75
C GLN A 283 -1.49 17.08 -14.73
N GLN A 284 -0.46 16.35 -15.16
CA GLN A 284 0.76 16.04 -14.40
C GLN A 284 1.44 17.32 -13.89
N LYS A 285 1.63 18.32 -14.78
CA LYS A 285 2.21 19.60 -14.40
C LYS A 285 1.38 20.31 -13.33
N ALA A 286 0.06 20.34 -13.48
CA ALA A 286 -0.85 20.93 -12.52
C ALA A 286 -0.85 20.19 -11.17
N LEU A 287 -0.81 18.85 -11.18
CA LEU A 287 -0.65 18.03 -9.98
C LEU A 287 0.62 18.40 -9.22
N LEU A 288 1.77 18.48 -9.91
CA LEU A 288 3.06 18.75 -9.28
C LEU A 288 3.18 20.21 -8.80
N SER A 289 2.56 21.18 -9.48
CA SER A 289 2.49 22.58 -9.01
C SER A 289 1.44 22.85 -7.93
N GLY A 290 0.51 21.91 -7.67
CA GLY A 290 -0.57 22.08 -6.69
C GLY A 290 -1.78 22.87 -7.20
N ASP A 291 -2.03 22.85 -8.50
CA ASP A 291 -3.18 23.50 -9.15
C ASP A 291 -4.36 22.52 -9.33
N GLU A 292 -5.33 22.54 -8.41
CA GLU A 292 -6.55 21.70 -8.50
C GLU A 292 -7.38 22.06 -9.75
N GLN A 293 -7.36 23.32 -10.21
CA GLN A 293 -8.16 23.75 -11.35
C GLN A 293 -7.55 23.29 -12.68
N GLY A 294 -6.23 23.45 -12.85
CA GLY A 294 -5.48 22.91 -13.97
C GLY A 294 -5.54 21.37 -14.03
N TYR A 295 -5.54 20.69 -12.88
CA TYR A 295 -5.70 19.22 -12.84
C TYR A 295 -7.08 18.78 -13.33
N LEU A 296 -8.13 19.51 -12.96
CA LEU A 296 -9.51 19.21 -13.35
C LEU A 296 -9.90 19.76 -14.73
N ALA A 297 -9.05 20.58 -15.37
CA ALA A 297 -9.30 21.17 -16.69
C ALA A 297 -9.40 20.15 -17.83
N VAL A 298 -8.94 18.91 -17.61
CA VAL A 298 -9.10 17.78 -18.54
C VAL A 298 -10.53 17.24 -18.60
N VAL A 299 -11.35 17.49 -17.56
CA VAL A 299 -12.72 16.94 -17.46
C VAL A 299 -13.65 17.68 -18.41
N ASP A 300 -14.33 16.94 -19.29
CA ASP A 300 -15.37 17.49 -20.17
C ASP A 300 -16.43 18.22 -19.32
N PRO A 301 -16.78 19.49 -19.63
CA PRO A 301 -17.86 20.19 -18.93
C PRO A 301 -19.20 19.43 -18.88
N ALA A 302 -19.44 18.53 -19.84
CA ALA A 302 -20.62 17.67 -19.89
C ALA A 302 -20.37 16.21 -19.43
N ALA A 303 -19.28 15.93 -18.70
CA ALA A 303 -19.08 14.68 -17.96
C ALA A 303 -19.97 14.62 -16.71
N GLU A 304 -20.15 13.42 -16.14
CA GLU A 304 -20.83 13.28 -14.85
C GLU A 304 -20.03 13.91 -13.70
N VAL A 305 -20.73 14.50 -12.73
CA VAL A 305 -20.13 15.17 -11.55
C VAL A 305 -19.15 14.24 -10.80
N LYS A 306 -19.47 12.94 -10.70
CA LYS A 306 -18.63 11.92 -10.07
C LYS A 306 -17.21 11.83 -10.64
N VAL A 307 -17.01 12.17 -11.92
CA VAL A 307 -15.69 12.16 -12.59
C VAL A 307 -14.82 13.31 -12.06
N ARG A 308 -15.40 14.51 -11.94
CA ARG A 308 -14.71 15.68 -11.38
C ARG A 308 -14.41 15.49 -9.89
N ASP A 309 -15.33 14.92 -9.15
CA ASP A 309 -15.17 14.70 -7.70
C ASP A 309 -14.20 13.55 -7.40
N GLY A 310 -14.18 12.49 -8.21
CA GLY A 310 -13.18 11.42 -8.16
C GLY A 310 -11.76 11.94 -8.42
N LEU A 311 -11.56 12.69 -9.51
CA LEU A 311 -10.25 13.32 -9.78
C LEU A 311 -9.86 14.36 -8.73
N ARG A 312 -10.81 15.09 -8.13
CA ARG A 312 -10.52 16.02 -7.02
C ARG A 312 -9.99 15.28 -5.81
N ARG A 313 -10.66 14.18 -5.43
CA ARG A 313 -10.24 13.29 -4.33
C ARG A 313 -8.83 12.76 -4.57
N GLN A 314 -8.60 12.23 -5.78
CA GLN A 314 -7.31 11.71 -6.21
C GLN A 314 -6.19 12.76 -6.14
N PHE A 315 -6.43 13.97 -6.68
CA PHE A 315 -5.50 15.10 -6.58
C PHE A 315 -5.13 15.40 -5.12
N ARG A 316 -6.13 15.50 -4.23
CA ARG A 316 -5.90 15.84 -2.81
C ARG A 316 -5.10 14.77 -2.09
N SER A 317 -5.46 13.50 -2.26
CA SER A 317 -4.72 12.36 -1.69
C SER A 317 -3.28 12.32 -2.17
N LEU A 318 -3.03 12.51 -3.48
CA LEU A 318 -1.68 12.58 -4.05
C LEU A 318 -0.89 13.79 -3.52
N ARG A 319 -1.52 14.96 -3.37
CA ARG A 319 -0.90 16.15 -2.76
C ARG A 319 -0.58 15.96 -1.28
N ALA A 320 -1.46 15.34 -0.50
CA ALA A 320 -1.26 15.07 0.92
C ALA A 320 -0.11 14.07 1.13
N MET A 321 -0.04 13.02 0.32
CA MET A 321 1.08 12.07 0.27
C MET A 321 2.38 12.65 -0.34
N GLN A 322 2.42 13.95 -0.64
CA GLN A 322 3.60 14.66 -1.15
C GLN A 322 4.13 14.08 -2.46
N VAL A 323 3.26 13.87 -3.46
CA VAL A 323 3.67 13.46 -4.81
C VAL A 323 4.75 14.40 -5.38
N ALA A 324 5.92 13.83 -5.68
CA ALA A 324 7.12 14.53 -6.14
C ALA A 324 7.43 14.24 -7.62
N ALA A 325 6.99 13.09 -8.12
CA ALA A 325 6.81 12.83 -9.55
C ALA A 325 5.54 12.01 -9.78
N TRP A 326 4.96 12.15 -10.97
CA TRP A 326 3.78 11.44 -11.45
C TRP A 326 4.04 11.08 -12.90
N THR A 327 3.80 9.82 -13.30
CA THR A 327 3.79 9.41 -14.70
C THR A 327 2.46 8.73 -14.99
N GLU A 328 1.78 9.14 -16.06
CA GLU A 328 0.47 8.59 -16.41
C GLU A 328 0.34 8.48 -17.92
N GLU A 329 0.11 7.25 -18.40
CA GLU A 329 0.16 6.93 -19.82
C GLU A 329 -1.12 6.19 -20.28
N PRO A 330 -1.69 6.55 -21.43
CA PRO A 330 -2.75 5.78 -22.05
C PRO A 330 -2.19 4.54 -22.74
N THR A 331 -2.91 3.43 -22.66
CA THR A 331 -2.54 2.14 -23.27
C THR A 331 -2.76 2.15 -24.79
N HIS A 332 -3.81 1.50 -25.30
CA HIS A 332 -4.21 1.53 -26.70
C HIS A 332 -5.63 2.10 -26.79
N PRO A 333 -5.83 3.32 -27.32
CA PRO A 333 -7.16 3.86 -27.51
C PRO A 333 -7.97 3.04 -28.52
N LEU A 334 -9.21 2.71 -28.17
CA LEU A 334 -10.17 2.05 -29.06
C LEU A 334 -11.37 2.98 -29.28
N PRO A 335 -11.93 3.10 -30.51
CA PRO A 335 -13.15 3.85 -30.72
C PRO A 335 -14.33 3.13 -30.04
N ALA A 336 -15.19 3.90 -29.38
CA ALA A 336 -16.50 3.42 -28.94
C ALA A 336 -17.40 3.15 -30.16
N PRO A 337 -18.51 2.38 -30.01
CA PRO A 337 -19.45 2.12 -31.11
C PRO A 337 -20.08 3.37 -31.73
N ASP A 338 -20.08 4.50 -31.03
CA ASP A 338 -20.54 5.81 -31.52
C ASP A 338 -19.52 6.53 -32.43
N GLY A 339 -18.24 6.11 -32.43
CA GLY A 339 -17.14 6.74 -33.17
C GLY A 339 -16.70 8.13 -32.69
N GLN A 340 -17.36 8.70 -31.67
CA GLN A 340 -17.10 10.03 -31.11
C GLN A 340 -16.26 9.97 -29.82
N VAL A 341 -16.37 8.86 -29.10
CA VAL A 341 -15.67 8.60 -27.83
C VAL A 341 -14.59 7.54 -28.03
N TRP A 342 -13.48 7.69 -27.30
CA TRP A 342 -12.34 6.78 -27.31
C TRP A 342 -12.14 6.19 -25.91
N ILE A 343 -12.08 4.86 -25.84
CA ILE A 343 -11.93 4.08 -24.61
C ILE A 343 -10.44 3.73 -24.46
N THR A 344 -9.86 3.94 -23.28
CA THR A 344 -8.50 3.47 -22.98
C THR A 344 -8.29 3.24 -21.48
N GLU A 345 -7.36 2.36 -21.12
CA GLU A 345 -6.83 2.27 -19.76
C GLU A 345 -5.69 3.28 -19.60
N LEU A 346 -5.70 4.05 -18.52
CA LEU A 346 -4.56 4.78 -18.00
C LEU A 346 -3.76 3.91 -17.02
N ARG A 347 -2.44 4.01 -17.10
CA ARG A 347 -1.49 3.42 -16.15
C ARG A 347 -0.73 4.54 -15.46
N SER A 348 -0.87 4.65 -14.15
CA SER A 348 -0.46 5.83 -13.38
C SER A 348 0.46 5.45 -12.21
N THR A 349 1.66 6.01 -12.14
CA THR A 349 2.63 5.77 -11.04
C THR A 349 2.94 7.07 -10.29
N PRO A 350 2.60 7.18 -9.00
CA PRO A 350 3.10 8.25 -8.13
C PRO A 350 4.44 7.87 -7.49
N CYS A 351 5.40 8.80 -7.52
CA CYS A 351 6.55 8.80 -6.64
C CYS A 351 6.34 9.83 -5.52
N PHE A 352 6.21 9.36 -4.28
CA PHE A 352 5.96 10.19 -3.10
C PHE A 352 7.27 10.64 -2.45
N VAL A 353 7.35 11.91 -2.03
CA VAL A 353 8.50 12.60 -1.39
C VAL A 353 9.75 12.73 -2.27
N THR A 354 10.14 11.70 -3.02
CA THR A 354 11.27 11.72 -3.95
C THR A 354 10.78 11.56 -5.39
N PRO A 355 11.31 12.30 -6.38
CA PRO A 355 10.85 12.25 -7.77
C PRO A 355 11.30 10.99 -8.53
N ILE A 356 12.04 10.09 -7.87
CA ILE A 356 12.49 8.80 -8.40
C ILE A 356 11.94 7.71 -7.48
N CYS A 357 11.30 6.71 -8.08
CA CYS A 357 10.77 5.53 -7.40
C CYS A 357 10.66 4.35 -8.38
N SER A 358 10.51 3.14 -7.84
CA SER A 358 10.12 1.95 -8.62
C SER A 358 8.73 2.12 -9.25
N SER A 359 8.57 1.59 -10.46
CA SER A 359 7.29 1.58 -11.19
C SER A 359 6.21 0.80 -10.42
N ALA A 360 5.00 1.36 -10.38
CA ALA A 360 3.81 0.75 -9.79
C ALA A 360 2.56 1.34 -10.49
N PRO A 361 2.18 0.80 -11.67
CA PRO A 361 1.14 1.37 -12.50
C PRO A 361 -0.26 1.03 -11.98
N ALA A 362 -0.82 1.91 -11.16
CA ALA A 362 -2.24 1.88 -10.81
C ALA A 362 -3.09 2.04 -12.08
N ARG A 363 -4.21 1.30 -12.16
CA ARG A 363 -5.00 1.21 -13.40
C ARG A 363 -6.32 1.98 -13.28
N ALA A 364 -6.70 2.69 -14.34
CA ALA A 364 -8.00 3.34 -14.46
C ALA A 364 -8.59 3.20 -15.87
N ALA A 365 -9.83 2.72 -15.96
CA ALA A 365 -10.60 2.72 -17.19
C ALA A 365 -11.12 4.14 -17.47
N THR A 366 -10.96 4.61 -18.71
CA THR A 366 -11.32 5.98 -19.09
C THR A 366 -12.00 6.06 -20.45
N ARG A 367 -12.84 7.09 -20.63
CA ARG A 367 -13.44 7.46 -21.91
C ARG A 367 -13.14 8.92 -22.23
N TRP A 368 -12.78 9.18 -23.48
CA TRP A 368 -12.29 10.48 -23.95
C TRP A 368 -13.06 10.95 -25.18
N ARG A 369 -13.46 12.22 -25.21
CA ARG A 369 -13.97 12.89 -26.40
C ARG A 369 -12.89 13.82 -26.93
N ILE A 370 -12.72 13.89 -28.25
CA ILE A 370 -11.87 14.93 -28.86
C ILE A 370 -12.72 16.12 -29.24
N ALA A 371 -12.28 17.32 -28.89
CA ALA A 371 -12.93 18.59 -29.22
C ALA A 371 -11.87 19.67 -29.45
N ASP A 372 -11.95 20.40 -30.56
CA ASP A 372 -11.03 21.50 -30.90
C ASP A 372 -9.54 21.07 -30.86
N GLY A 373 -9.26 19.82 -31.23
CA GLY A 373 -7.92 19.22 -31.18
C GLY A 373 -7.44 18.81 -29.77
N ARG A 374 -8.27 18.96 -28.72
CA ARG A 374 -7.96 18.58 -27.34
C ARG A 374 -8.68 17.29 -26.95
N ALA A 375 -8.04 16.47 -26.11
CA ALA A 375 -8.71 15.35 -25.45
C ALA A 375 -9.41 15.82 -24.16
N LEU A 376 -10.67 15.43 -23.99
CA LEU A 376 -11.51 15.76 -22.83
C LEU A 376 -12.06 14.47 -22.21
N LEU A 377 -11.85 14.30 -20.90
CA LEU A 377 -12.23 13.11 -20.14
C LEU A 377 -13.74 13.12 -19.85
N ARG A 378 -14.45 12.10 -20.36
CA ARG A 378 -15.89 11.86 -20.19
C ARG A 378 -16.21 11.04 -18.95
N GLU A 379 -15.44 9.98 -18.74
CA GLU A 379 -15.61 9.00 -17.67
C GLU A 379 -14.23 8.53 -17.20
N TRP A 380 -14.12 8.27 -15.90
CA TRP A 380 -12.92 7.74 -15.24
C TRP A 380 -13.36 6.84 -14.09
N ALA A 381 -12.81 5.64 -14.00
CA ALA A 381 -13.04 4.70 -12.93
C ALA A 381 -11.77 3.86 -12.66
N PRO A 382 -11.28 3.77 -11.42
CA PRO A 382 -10.23 2.84 -11.04
C PRO A 382 -10.61 1.39 -11.36
N VAL A 383 -9.68 0.60 -11.90
CA VAL A 383 -9.93 -0.82 -12.21
C VAL A 383 -10.07 -1.62 -10.91
N GLN A 384 -11.07 -2.49 -10.85
CA GLN A 384 -11.40 -3.31 -9.67
C GLN A 384 -10.81 -4.73 -9.80
N VAL A 385 -9.48 -4.79 -9.94
CA VAL A 385 -8.69 -6.03 -10.09
C VAL A 385 -7.35 -5.79 -9.42
N GLN A 386 -6.96 -6.68 -8.52
CA GLN A 386 -5.73 -6.55 -7.74
C GLN A 386 -4.49 -6.34 -8.64
N PRO A 387 -3.57 -5.41 -8.31
CA PRO A 387 -3.51 -4.55 -7.11
C PRO A 387 -4.15 -3.15 -7.32
N SER A 388 -5.31 -3.04 -7.97
CA SER A 388 -6.11 -1.80 -8.07
C SER A 388 -7.53 -2.05 -7.53
N PRO A 389 -8.20 -1.04 -6.91
CA PRO A 389 -7.80 0.36 -6.84
C PRO A 389 -6.82 0.68 -5.69
N HIS A 390 -5.79 1.49 -5.95
CA HIS A 390 -4.95 2.01 -4.86
C HIS A 390 -5.76 2.97 -3.95
N PRO A 391 -5.42 3.08 -2.64
CA PRO A 391 -6.13 3.93 -1.68
C PRO A 391 -6.30 5.37 -2.15
N TRP A 392 -5.25 5.98 -2.72
CA TRP A 392 -5.28 7.35 -3.22
C TRP A 392 -6.12 7.56 -4.49
N GLN A 393 -6.61 6.50 -5.15
CA GLN A 393 -7.60 6.60 -6.23
C GLN A 393 -9.04 6.69 -5.70
N VAL A 394 -9.34 6.14 -4.52
CA VAL A 394 -10.72 5.93 -4.04
C VAL A 394 -11.05 6.62 -2.71
N ALA A 395 -10.06 6.84 -1.85
CA ALA A 395 -10.21 7.54 -0.57
C ALA A 395 -9.65 8.97 -0.63
N GLU A 396 -10.22 9.88 0.17
CA GLU A 396 -9.54 11.12 0.54
C GLU A 396 -8.56 10.77 1.66
N LEU A 397 -7.28 11.16 1.52
CA LEU A 397 -6.21 10.76 2.43
C LEU A 397 -5.54 11.97 3.07
N VAL A 398 -5.27 11.85 4.36
CA VAL A 398 -4.30 12.65 5.12
C VAL A 398 -3.03 11.83 5.30
N ALA A 399 -1.86 12.48 5.27
CA ALA A 399 -0.59 11.76 5.30
C ALA A 399 0.55 12.56 5.94
N VAL A 400 1.53 11.84 6.47
CA VAL A 400 2.80 12.36 6.99
C VAL A 400 3.98 11.60 6.38
N ALA A 401 5.11 12.28 6.22
CA ALA A 401 6.30 11.70 5.62
C ALA A 401 7.51 11.81 6.56
N GLY A 402 8.30 10.73 6.65
CA GLY A 402 9.53 10.67 7.44
C GLY A 402 10.77 10.50 6.55
N PRO A 403 11.93 10.15 7.15
CA PRO A 403 13.14 9.84 6.39
C PRO A 403 13.08 8.64 5.43
N ARG A 404 12.29 7.59 5.73
CA ARG A 404 12.17 6.36 4.90
C ARG A 404 10.75 6.06 4.44
N THR A 405 9.73 6.57 5.13
CA THR A 405 8.33 6.14 4.98
C THR A 405 7.39 7.30 4.64
N VAL A 406 6.27 6.96 4.00
CA VAL A 406 5.09 7.82 3.85
C VAL A 406 3.93 7.06 4.47
N VAL A 407 3.30 7.64 5.49
CA VAL A 407 2.16 7.03 6.19
C VAL A 407 0.91 7.85 5.89
N ALA A 408 -0.12 7.19 5.35
CA ALA A 408 -1.40 7.79 4.99
C ALA A 408 -2.57 7.07 5.66
N THR A 409 -3.69 7.78 5.86
CA THR A 409 -4.95 7.26 6.41
C THR A 409 -6.10 8.15 5.95
N THR A 410 -7.35 7.73 6.13
CA THR A 410 -8.50 8.62 5.93
C THR A 410 -8.63 9.63 7.10
N PRO A 411 -9.26 10.81 6.90
CA PRO A 411 -9.26 11.92 7.88
C PRO A 411 -9.75 11.54 9.28
N GLU A 412 -10.59 10.52 9.39
CA GLU A 412 -11.18 10.02 10.65
C GLU A 412 -10.12 9.50 11.63
N HIS A 413 -8.93 9.12 11.14
CA HIS A 413 -7.84 8.54 11.94
C HIS A 413 -6.54 9.39 11.87
N GLU A 414 -6.65 10.69 11.56
CA GLU A 414 -5.48 11.60 11.44
C GLU A 414 -4.61 11.61 12.72
N ASP A 415 -5.24 11.44 13.90
CA ASP A 415 -4.55 11.38 15.20
C ASP A 415 -3.51 10.26 15.29
N ARG A 416 -3.70 9.18 14.52
CA ARG A 416 -2.80 8.02 14.50
C ARG A 416 -1.49 8.32 13.76
N LEU A 417 -1.48 9.26 12.81
CA LEU A 417 -0.40 9.45 11.83
C LEU A 417 0.98 9.65 12.47
N ALA A 418 1.13 10.57 13.43
CA ALA A 418 2.41 10.85 14.07
C ALA A 418 3.00 9.63 14.81
N ARG A 419 2.11 8.79 15.36
CA ARG A 419 2.47 7.56 16.07
C ARG A 419 2.81 6.43 15.11
N LEU A 420 2.00 6.22 14.07
CA LEU A 420 2.25 5.22 13.02
C LEU A 420 3.55 5.52 12.28
N LEU A 421 3.83 6.78 11.96
CA LEU A 421 5.11 7.22 11.38
C LEU A 421 6.30 6.86 12.28
N THR A 422 6.16 7.06 13.59
CA THR A 422 7.22 6.74 14.57
C THR A 422 7.54 5.24 14.60
N GLU A 423 6.55 4.36 14.41
CA GLU A 423 6.80 2.91 14.31
C GLU A 423 7.26 2.49 12.90
N ALA A 424 6.73 3.10 11.84
CA ALA A 424 7.12 2.82 10.46
C ALA A 424 8.59 3.19 10.19
N GLU A 425 9.08 4.31 10.71
CA GLU A 425 10.51 4.70 10.64
C GLU A 425 11.44 3.82 11.49
N LYS A 426 10.93 3.16 12.54
CA LYS A 426 11.69 2.11 13.25
C LYS A 426 11.72 0.82 12.45
N ALA A 427 10.60 0.46 11.84
CA ALA A 427 10.44 -0.78 11.09
C ALA A 427 11.20 -0.76 9.75
N ALA A 428 11.20 0.37 9.04
CA ALA A 428 12.03 0.60 7.86
C ALA A 428 13.52 0.31 8.14
N LYS A 429 14.06 0.71 9.29
CA LYS A 429 15.47 0.43 9.67
C LYS A 429 15.77 -1.04 9.92
N VAL A 430 14.75 -1.86 10.17
CA VAL A 430 14.89 -3.33 10.28
C VAL A 430 14.84 -3.93 8.88
N ALA A 431 13.83 -3.56 8.10
CA ALA A 431 13.63 -3.98 6.71
C ALA A 431 14.80 -3.62 5.78
N ASP A 432 15.38 -2.42 5.93
CA ASP A 432 16.51 -1.92 5.13
C ASP A 432 17.76 -2.82 5.19
N ARG A 433 17.88 -3.68 6.22
CA ARG A 433 18.98 -4.66 6.36
C ARG A 433 18.72 -5.99 5.64
N LEU A 434 17.47 -6.23 5.26
CA LEU A 434 16.96 -7.45 4.63
C LEU A 434 16.74 -7.26 3.12
N ALA A 435 17.03 -6.06 2.60
CA ALA A 435 16.90 -5.72 1.20
C ALA A 435 18.08 -6.28 0.37
N ARG A 436 17.77 -6.83 -0.81
CA ARG A 436 18.79 -7.30 -1.76
C ARG A 436 19.70 -6.12 -2.17
N PRO A 437 21.03 -6.31 -2.30
CA PRO A 437 21.94 -5.23 -2.69
C PRO A 437 21.48 -4.50 -3.96
N GLY A 438 21.32 -3.17 -3.87
CA GLY A 438 20.84 -2.33 -4.97
C GLY A 438 19.31 -2.29 -5.17
N LYS A 439 18.52 -3.07 -4.41
CA LYS A 439 17.04 -3.11 -4.48
C LYS A 439 16.33 -2.45 -3.29
N LEU A 440 17.06 -1.71 -2.46
CA LEU A 440 16.53 -0.98 -1.31
C LEU A 440 15.39 -0.02 -1.73
N PRO A 441 14.15 -0.15 -1.21
CA PRO A 441 13.05 0.73 -1.59
C PRO A 441 13.35 2.21 -1.32
N PRO A 442 13.24 3.12 -2.32
CA PRO A 442 13.52 4.55 -2.13
C PRO A 442 12.62 5.17 -1.05
N ARG A 443 11.37 4.72 -0.98
CA ARG A 443 10.39 4.98 0.08
C ARG A 443 9.51 3.74 0.28
N TYR A 444 9.12 3.49 1.52
CA TYR A 444 8.00 2.61 1.81
C TYR A 444 6.72 3.43 1.91
N VAL A 445 5.63 2.94 1.31
CA VAL A 445 4.30 3.54 1.41
C VAL A 445 3.46 2.68 2.35
N VAL A 446 2.86 3.30 3.36
CA VAL A 446 2.04 2.64 4.38
C VAL A 446 0.69 3.33 4.44
N TYR A 447 -0.38 2.54 4.33
CA TYR A 447 -1.75 3.00 4.55
C TYR A 447 -2.31 2.37 5.81
N HIS A 448 -3.00 3.16 6.62
CA HIS A 448 -3.82 2.67 7.72
C HIS A 448 -5.28 2.71 7.29
N ALA A 449 -5.95 1.56 7.34
CA ALA A 449 -7.32 1.37 6.91
C ALA A 449 -8.22 1.20 8.14
N GLY A 450 -9.14 2.15 8.34
CA GLY A 450 -10.30 1.94 9.21
C GLY A 450 -11.33 0.99 8.58
N ASP A 451 -12.36 0.67 9.35
CA ASP A 451 -13.42 -0.31 9.03
C ASP A 451 -14.01 -0.19 7.61
N GLY A 452 -14.25 1.03 7.11
CA GLY A 452 -14.85 1.26 5.79
C GLY A 452 -13.86 1.22 4.62
N ALA A 453 -12.55 1.11 4.90
CA ALA A 453 -11.48 1.05 3.92
C ALA A 453 -10.92 -0.36 3.76
N TRP A 454 -10.82 -1.11 4.86
CA TRP A 454 -10.36 -2.50 4.87
C TRP A 454 -11.22 -3.38 3.96
N GLY A 455 -10.61 -4.26 3.16
CA GLY A 455 -11.33 -5.07 2.16
C GLY A 455 -11.78 -4.32 0.89
N THR A 456 -11.56 -3.01 0.78
CA THR A 456 -11.90 -2.22 -0.43
C THR A 456 -10.67 -1.82 -1.25
N TRP A 457 -9.55 -1.57 -0.58
CA TRP A 457 -8.30 -1.13 -1.21
C TRP A 457 -7.59 -2.29 -1.90
N PHE A 458 -6.91 -1.98 -3.02
CA PHE A 458 -6.23 -2.91 -3.92
C PHE A 458 -7.11 -4.02 -4.51
N SER A 459 -8.44 -3.94 -4.34
CA SER A 459 -9.38 -5.08 -4.47
C SER A 459 -8.95 -6.33 -3.67
N TRP A 460 -8.05 -6.16 -2.71
CA TRP A 460 -7.62 -7.18 -1.77
C TRP A 460 -8.72 -7.38 -0.73
N LYS A 461 -9.06 -8.64 -0.43
CA LYS A 461 -10.20 -9.00 0.43
C LYS A 461 -9.78 -9.69 1.74
N PRO A 462 -8.81 -9.16 2.51
CA PRO A 462 -8.24 -9.81 3.69
C PRO A 462 -9.29 -10.25 4.71
N GLY A 463 -9.05 -11.40 5.34
CA GLY A 463 -9.89 -11.87 6.44
C GLY A 463 -9.93 -10.87 7.58
N ARG A 464 -11.08 -10.73 8.26
CA ARG A 464 -11.35 -9.73 9.33
C ARG A 464 -10.47 -9.79 10.59
N HIS A 465 -9.45 -10.64 10.61
CA HIS A 465 -8.49 -10.87 11.70
C HIS A 465 -7.03 -10.72 11.23
N VAL A 466 -6.81 -10.29 9.99
CA VAL A 466 -5.49 -10.03 9.42
C VAL A 466 -5.07 -8.62 9.82
N SER A 467 -3.93 -8.47 10.50
CA SER A 467 -3.50 -7.18 11.08
C SER A 467 -2.93 -6.20 10.05
N GLY A 468 -2.42 -6.71 8.94
CA GLY A 468 -1.86 -5.94 7.84
C GLY A 468 -1.47 -6.84 6.68
N GLY A 469 -0.88 -6.25 5.64
CA GLY A 469 -0.33 -6.98 4.50
C GLY A 469 0.53 -6.08 3.62
N ALA A 470 1.62 -6.62 3.09
CA ALA A 470 2.36 -6.03 1.99
C ALA A 470 1.70 -6.42 0.64
N VAL A 471 1.22 -5.43 -0.13
CA VAL A 471 0.65 -5.65 -1.46
C VAL A 471 1.71 -5.31 -2.52
N ARG A 472 2.05 -6.30 -3.36
CA ARG A 472 2.93 -6.09 -4.53
C ARG A 472 2.16 -5.26 -5.57
N VAL A 473 2.69 -4.07 -5.89
CA VAL A 473 2.07 -3.12 -6.85
C VAL A 473 2.91 -2.91 -8.11
N GLY A 474 4.11 -3.50 -8.14
CA GLY A 474 5.01 -3.58 -9.28
C GLY A 474 6.23 -4.44 -8.92
N PRO A 475 7.08 -4.82 -9.89
CA PRO A 475 8.15 -5.80 -9.65
C PRO A 475 9.12 -5.40 -8.52
N ASP A 476 9.47 -4.11 -8.46
CA ASP A 476 10.35 -3.51 -7.46
C ASP A 476 9.59 -2.65 -6.43
N ARG A 477 8.28 -2.87 -6.24
CA ARG A 477 7.47 -2.05 -5.33
C ARG A 477 6.32 -2.80 -4.66
N TRP A 478 6.29 -2.66 -3.34
CA TRP A 478 5.21 -3.09 -2.46
C TRP A 478 4.68 -1.89 -1.67
N GLU A 479 3.38 -1.87 -1.37
CA GLU A 479 2.77 -0.89 -0.46
C GLU A 479 2.05 -1.61 0.67
N ILE A 480 2.17 -1.10 1.90
CA ILE A 480 1.68 -1.76 3.10
C ILE A 480 0.28 -1.26 3.44
N VAL A 481 -0.63 -2.16 3.82
CA VAL A 481 -1.91 -1.79 4.45
C VAL A 481 -1.98 -2.36 5.86
N LEU A 482 -2.42 -1.55 6.83
CA LEU A 482 -2.72 -1.97 8.20
C LEU A 482 -4.22 -1.91 8.46
N ASN A 483 -4.76 -2.91 9.15
CA ASN A 483 -6.13 -2.96 9.65
C ASN A 483 -6.19 -2.29 11.03
N GLU A 484 -7.00 -1.23 11.20
CA GLU A 484 -7.13 -0.53 12.49
C GLU A 484 -7.51 -1.47 13.65
N ARG A 485 -8.40 -2.45 13.41
CA ARG A 485 -8.96 -3.32 14.45
C ARG A 485 -7.89 -4.19 15.12
N ASP A 486 -6.96 -4.70 14.33
CA ASP A 486 -5.97 -5.71 14.74
C ASP A 486 -4.54 -5.13 14.87
N SER A 487 -4.21 -4.05 14.15
CA SER A 487 -2.99 -3.24 14.35
C SER A 487 -3.15 -2.18 15.45
N GLY A 488 -3.71 -2.58 16.59
CA GLY A 488 -3.81 -1.76 17.78
C GLY A 488 -2.44 -1.28 18.33
N PRO A 489 -2.41 -0.37 19.31
CA PRO A 489 -1.17 0.31 19.70
C PRO A 489 0.00 -0.60 20.09
N SER A 490 -0.24 -1.71 20.79
CA SER A 490 0.80 -2.67 21.18
C SER A 490 1.31 -3.55 20.03
N THR A 491 0.53 -3.76 18.96
CA THR A 491 0.83 -4.69 17.86
C THR A 491 1.39 -4.00 16.63
N ALA A 492 0.94 -2.78 16.31
CA ALA A 492 1.26 -2.07 15.06
C ALA A 492 2.75 -2.05 14.69
N GLY A 493 3.66 -1.82 15.66
CA GLY A 493 5.10 -1.79 15.40
C GLY A 493 5.70 -3.17 15.08
N GLY A 494 5.07 -4.26 15.52
CA GLY A 494 5.42 -5.63 15.14
C GLY A 494 4.96 -5.96 13.73
N VAL A 495 3.69 -5.67 13.42
CA VAL A 495 3.09 -5.84 12.09
C VAL A 495 3.89 -5.04 11.05
N LEU A 496 4.16 -3.76 11.30
CA LEU A 496 4.98 -2.93 10.41
C LEU A 496 6.36 -3.52 10.12
N ARG A 497 7.01 -4.21 11.07
CA ARG A 497 8.31 -4.87 10.80
C ARG A 497 8.18 -6.13 9.96
N HIS A 498 7.08 -6.86 10.10
CA HIS A 498 6.74 -8.00 9.26
C HIS A 498 6.47 -7.53 7.81
N GLU A 499 5.49 -6.64 7.61
CA GLU A 499 5.10 -6.19 6.26
C GLU A 499 6.21 -5.42 5.52
N LEU A 500 6.98 -4.57 6.24
CA LEU A 500 8.07 -3.85 5.60
C LEU A 500 9.26 -4.77 5.26
N ALA A 501 9.42 -5.91 5.94
CA ALA A 501 10.42 -6.90 5.57
C ALA A 501 10.07 -7.59 4.25
N HIS A 502 8.80 -7.95 4.01
CA HIS A 502 8.32 -8.42 2.69
C HIS A 502 8.63 -7.37 1.61
N ALA A 503 8.24 -6.12 1.84
CA ALA A 503 8.47 -5.02 0.90
C ALA A 503 9.95 -4.69 0.59
N ALA A 504 10.89 -5.12 1.44
CA ALA A 504 12.32 -4.94 1.26
C ALA A 504 13.01 -6.17 0.68
N SER A 505 12.68 -7.36 1.19
CA SER A 505 13.32 -8.62 0.85
C SER A 505 12.83 -9.18 -0.48
N LEU A 506 11.54 -9.01 -0.83
CA LEU A 506 10.92 -9.52 -2.07
C LEU A 506 10.95 -8.49 -3.23
N ALA A 507 11.68 -7.39 -3.08
CA ALA A 507 11.79 -6.37 -4.14
C ALA A 507 12.60 -6.90 -5.33
N GLY A 508 11.95 -7.05 -6.48
CA GLY A 508 12.52 -7.61 -7.70
C GLY A 508 12.43 -9.13 -7.80
N LEU A 509 11.50 -9.76 -7.06
CA LEU A 509 11.05 -11.12 -7.31
C LEU A 509 10.15 -11.19 -8.56
N GLY A 510 10.11 -12.35 -9.21
CA GLY A 510 9.25 -12.61 -10.38
C GLY A 510 7.76 -12.69 -10.03
N ASP A 511 6.96 -13.13 -11.00
CA ASP A 511 5.53 -13.41 -10.80
C ASP A 511 5.28 -14.89 -10.44
N ASP A 512 6.31 -15.73 -10.59
CA ASP A 512 6.40 -17.10 -10.09
C ASP A 512 6.65 -17.08 -8.56
N ASP A 513 5.63 -16.72 -7.79
CA ASP A 513 5.67 -16.78 -6.32
C ASP A 513 5.48 -18.23 -5.86
N ASP A 514 6.53 -18.83 -5.29
CA ASP A 514 6.60 -20.26 -5.00
C ASP A 514 6.06 -20.59 -3.60
N ASP A 515 4.90 -21.25 -3.57
CA ASP A 515 4.24 -21.81 -2.37
C ASP A 515 5.22 -22.70 -1.55
N GLU A 516 6.20 -23.37 -2.17
CA GLU A 516 7.21 -24.19 -1.47
C GLU A 516 8.20 -23.33 -0.64
N LEU A 517 8.43 -22.07 -1.03
CA LEU A 517 9.34 -21.14 -0.35
C LEU A 517 8.65 -20.24 0.69
N TRP A 518 7.33 -20.36 0.86
CA TRP A 518 6.51 -19.61 1.83
C TRP A 518 7.12 -19.57 3.24
N TRP A 519 7.67 -20.70 3.72
CA TRP A 519 8.28 -20.81 5.04
C TRP A 519 9.48 -19.86 5.23
N LEU A 520 10.22 -19.60 4.15
CA LEU A 520 11.42 -18.77 4.15
C LEU A 520 11.05 -17.28 4.00
N GLN A 521 10.06 -16.98 3.15
CA GLN A 521 9.47 -15.64 3.01
C GLN A 521 8.89 -15.16 4.36
N GLU A 522 7.92 -15.88 4.90
CA GLU A 522 7.24 -15.53 6.14
C GLU A 522 8.14 -15.69 7.37
N GLY A 523 9.09 -16.62 7.34
CA GLY A 523 10.08 -16.76 8.39
C GLY A 523 11.00 -15.54 8.53
N LEU A 524 11.37 -14.90 7.41
CA LEU A 524 12.16 -13.66 7.42
C LEU A 524 11.34 -12.46 7.92
N ALA A 525 10.07 -12.37 7.53
CA ALA A 525 9.16 -11.34 8.02
C ALA A 525 8.85 -11.50 9.53
N GLU A 526 8.67 -12.72 10.02
CA GLU A 526 8.53 -13.00 11.46
C GLU A 526 9.81 -12.72 12.26
N TYR A 527 10.98 -13.02 11.70
CA TYR A 527 12.28 -12.64 12.28
C TYR A 527 12.42 -11.11 12.41
N ALA A 528 12.00 -10.35 11.39
CA ALA A 528 11.93 -8.90 11.44
C ALA A 528 10.89 -8.41 12.47
N GLY A 529 9.71 -9.03 12.53
CA GLY A 529 8.67 -8.78 13.54
C GLY A 529 9.20 -8.92 14.97
N LEU A 530 9.95 -10.00 15.23
CA LEU A 530 10.65 -10.28 16.49
C LEU A 530 11.71 -9.22 16.84
N ASN A 531 12.50 -8.75 15.86
CA ASN A 531 13.54 -7.72 16.02
C ASN A 531 14.43 -7.92 17.28
N GLY A 532 15.03 -9.10 17.41
CA GLY A 532 15.92 -9.43 18.52
C GLY A 532 15.27 -9.65 19.89
N ARG A 533 13.93 -9.56 20.01
CA ARG A 533 13.22 -9.95 21.25
C ARG A 533 13.62 -11.35 21.72
N PRO A 534 13.59 -11.65 23.04
CA PRO A 534 13.80 -13.00 23.54
C PRO A 534 12.73 -13.94 23.02
N VAL A 535 13.15 -15.15 22.62
CA VAL A 535 12.26 -16.18 22.04
C VAL A 535 11.12 -16.57 23.00
N LYS A 536 11.39 -16.60 24.32
CA LYS A 536 10.38 -16.83 25.37
C LYS A 536 9.24 -15.81 25.40
N ASP A 537 9.43 -14.62 24.81
CA ASP A 537 8.45 -13.54 24.77
C ASP A 537 7.74 -13.48 23.39
N TYR A 538 7.83 -14.54 22.58
CA TYR A 538 7.22 -14.65 21.25
C TYR A 538 5.75 -15.08 21.37
N LEU A 539 4.84 -14.25 20.83
CA LEU A 539 3.40 -14.40 21.02
C LEU A 539 2.83 -15.72 20.48
N ARG A 540 3.44 -16.27 19.41
CA ARG A 540 2.97 -17.48 18.73
C ARG A 540 3.29 -18.79 19.49
N LEU A 541 4.08 -18.74 20.59
CA LEU A 541 4.54 -19.95 21.29
C LEU A 541 3.40 -20.91 21.69
N THR A 542 2.28 -20.41 22.19
CA THR A 542 1.15 -21.24 22.64
C THR A 542 0.60 -22.12 21.51
N ASP A 543 0.44 -21.56 20.30
CA ASP A 543 -0.03 -22.30 19.14
C ASP A 543 1.05 -23.23 18.58
N ILE A 544 2.33 -22.84 18.64
CA ILE A 544 3.45 -23.75 18.33
C ILE A 544 3.42 -24.97 19.26
N ARG A 545 3.22 -24.81 20.58
CA ARG A 545 3.08 -25.94 21.53
C ARG A 545 1.93 -26.87 21.16
N ARG A 546 0.84 -26.33 20.61
CA ARG A 546 -0.30 -27.11 20.12
C ARG A 546 0.07 -27.89 18.84
N LEU A 547 0.77 -27.25 17.90
CA LEU A 547 1.23 -27.86 16.65
C LEU A 547 2.29 -28.95 16.87
N MET A 548 3.20 -28.81 17.86
CA MET A 548 4.24 -29.80 18.16
C MET A 548 3.70 -31.22 18.42
N LYS A 549 2.43 -31.35 18.83
CA LYS A 549 1.77 -32.64 19.08
C LYS A 549 1.48 -33.45 17.80
N GLN A 550 1.51 -32.80 16.64
CA GLN A 550 1.14 -33.36 15.33
C GLN A 550 2.15 -33.00 14.22
N TRP A 551 3.30 -32.43 14.57
CA TRP A 551 4.33 -32.01 13.61
C TRP A 551 5.48 -33.02 13.55
N ASP A 552 5.67 -33.61 12.37
CA ASP A 552 6.78 -34.48 11.96
C ASP A 552 8.17 -33.84 12.13
N GLY A 553 8.27 -32.52 11.98
CA GLY A 553 9.51 -31.76 12.06
C GLY A 553 10.04 -31.27 10.70
N ASP A 554 9.27 -31.46 9.62
CA ASP A 554 9.54 -30.89 8.31
C ASP A 554 9.34 -29.37 8.36
N VAL A 555 10.38 -28.63 7.98
CA VAL A 555 10.41 -27.17 8.00
C VAL A 555 9.93 -26.56 6.68
N GLU A 556 10.12 -27.27 5.57
CA GLU A 556 9.80 -26.78 4.22
C GLU A 556 8.29 -26.86 3.97
N SER A 557 7.64 -27.96 4.39
CA SER A 557 6.17 -28.06 4.36
C SER A 557 5.45 -27.25 5.45
N ALA A 558 6.06 -26.18 5.98
CA ALA A 558 5.43 -25.27 6.94
C ALA A 558 4.25 -24.48 6.35
N LEU A 559 4.05 -24.44 5.03
CA LEU A 559 2.86 -23.89 4.36
C LEU A 559 1.53 -24.39 4.99
N PRO A 560 0.60 -23.50 5.40
CA PRO A 560 -0.68 -23.93 5.95
C PRO A 560 -1.60 -24.52 4.87
N PRO A 561 -2.27 -25.67 5.12
CA PRO A 561 -3.41 -26.11 4.32
C PRO A 561 -4.47 -24.99 4.18
N ARG A 562 -5.14 -24.89 3.03
CA ARG A 562 -6.09 -23.80 2.73
C ARG A 562 -7.28 -23.76 3.72
N ASP A 563 -7.69 -24.92 4.22
CA ASP A 563 -8.71 -25.14 5.23
C ASP A 563 -8.17 -25.11 6.68
N ALA A 564 -6.87 -24.89 6.89
CA ALA A 564 -6.27 -24.93 8.21
C ALA A 564 -6.90 -23.90 9.17
N PRO A 565 -7.26 -24.31 10.40
CA PRO A 565 -7.84 -23.40 11.38
C PRO A 565 -6.83 -22.34 11.80
N ALA A 566 -7.31 -21.15 12.18
CA ALA A 566 -6.46 -19.97 12.40
C ALA A 566 -5.28 -20.21 13.37
N TRP A 567 -5.47 -21.00 14.44
CA TRP A 567 -4.38 -21.35 15.36
C TRP A 567 -3.25 -22.13 14.68
N GLN A 568 -3.55 -23.00 13.71
CA GLN A 568 -2.56 -23.80 12.98
C GLN A 568 -1.79 -22.93 11.98
N VAL A 569 -2.46 -21.94 11.37
CA VAL A 569 -1.79 -20.88 10.58
C VAL A 569 -0.82 -20.11 11.47
N VAL A 570 -1.29 -19.58 12.61
CA VAL A 570 -0.46 -18.85 13.57
C VAL A 570 0.73 -19.68 14.05
N ALA A 571 0.53 -20.96 14.34
CA ALA A 571 1.61 -21.88 14.70
C ALA A 571 2.66 -22.08 13.58
N ARG A 572 2.23 -22.14 12.32
CA ARG A 572 3.09 -22.38 11.15
C ARG A 572 3.94 -21.16 10.77
N TYR A 573 3.39 -19.95 10.85
CA TYR A 573 4.19 -18.72 10.90
C TYR A 573 5.22 -18.77 12.04
N GLY A 574 4.80 -19.29 13.20
CA GLY A 574 5.66 -19.47 14.36
C GLY A 574 6.84 -20.42 14.14
N VAL A 575 6.61 -21.56 13.47
CA VAL A 575 7.65 -22.52 13.03
C VAL A 575 8.63 -21.83 12.08
N SER A 576 8.11 -21.16 11.05
CA SER A 576 8.89 -20.41 10.05
C SER A 576 9.80 -19.36 10.70
N GLY A 577 9.23 -18.50 11.57
CA GLY A 577 9.95 -17.45 12.29
C GLY A 577 11.01 -18.00 13.25
N LEU A 578 10.76 -19.13 13.93
CA LEU A 578 11.76 -19.78 14.79
C LEU A 578 12.86 -20.48 14.00
N THR A 579 12.57 -21.07 12.84
CA THR A 579 13.60 -21.60 11.92
C THR A 579 14.55 -20.48 11.49
N VAL A 580 14.01 -19.41 10.93
CA VAL A 580 14.81 -18.29 10.43
C VAL A 580 15.57 -17.60 11.58
N ARG A 581 14.96 -17.49 12.76
CA ARG A 581 15.64 -17.04 13.98
C ARG A 581 16.82 -17.94 14.37
N TYR A 582 16.68 -19.25 14.29
CA TYR A 582 17.77 -20.19 14.58
C TYR A 582 18.94 -20.05 13.60
N LEU A 583 18.65 -19.87 12.30
CA LEU A 583 19.67 -19.59 11.29
C LEU A 583 20.44 -18.30 11.60
N ALA A 584 19.73 -17.23 11.96
CA ALA A 584 20.33 -15.95 12.32
C ALA A 584 21.16 -16.02 13.62
N ASP A 585 20.66 -16.67 14.68
CA ASP A 585 21.38 -16.80 15.96
C ASP A 585 22.64 -17.69 15.84
N ARG A 586 22.62 -18.69 14.94
CA ARG A 586 23.76 -19.63 14.74
C ARG A 586 24.81 -19.13 13.73
N PHE A 587 24.40 -18.42 12.68
CA PHE A 587 25.30 -18.05 11.57
C PHE A 587 25.38 -16.55 11.27
N GLY A 588 24.52 -15.73 11.88
CA GLY A 588 24.44 -14.27 11.71
C GLY A 588 23.46 -13.82 10.62
N GLU A 589 22.80 -12.68 10.84
CA GLU A 589 21.80 -12.07 9.95
C GLU A 589 22.30 -11.96 8.50
N ALA A 590 23.56 -11.54 8.29
CA ALA A 590 24.14 -11.41 6.94
C ALA A 590 24.23 -12.74 6.16
N LYS A 591 24.47 -13.87 6.84
CA LYS A 591 24.47 -15.20 6.19
C LYS A 591 23.04 -15.69 5.92
N LEU A 592 22.10 -15.40 6.82
CA LEU A 592 20.69 -15.67 6.57
C LEU A 592 20.18 -14.91 5.33
N VAL A 593 20.53 -13.63 5.18
CA VAL A 593 20.11 -12.79 4.04
C VAL A 593 20.75 -13.25 2.71
N ASP A 594 22.03 -13.66 2.74
CA ASP A 594 22.70 -14.28 1.58
C ASP A 594 22.05 -15.63 1.17
N PHE A 595 21.71 -16.48 2.14
CA PHE A 595 20.93 -17.70 1.90
C PHE A 595 19.54 -17.38 1.31
N PHE A 596 18.81 -16.44 1.90
CA PHE A 596 17.48 -16.02 1.48
C PHE A 596 17.47 -15.58 0.01
N HIS A 597 18.34 -14.64 -0.39
CA HIS A 597 18.30 -14.16 -1.77
C HIS A 597 18.72 -15.21 -2.79
N ARG A 598 19.68 -16.10 -2.46
CA ARG A 598 20.06 -17.19 -3.37
C ARG A 598 18.94 -18.21 -3.60
N VAL A 599 18.16 -18.50 -2.56
CA VAL A 599 17.02 -19.41 -2.65
C VAL A 599 15.85 -18.71 -3.36
N VAL A 600 15.40 -17.57 -2.84
CA VAL A 600 14.16 -16.89 -3.28
C VAL A 600 14.32 -16.09 -4.57
N HIS A 601 15.45 -15.41 -4.82
CA HIS A 601 15.63 -14.60 -6.05
C HIS A 601 16.46 -15.28 -7.14
N ASP A 602 17.45 -16.10 -6.76
CA ASP A 602 18.31 -16.79 -7.72
C ASP A 602 17.82 -18.23 -8.03
N GLY A 603 16.68 -18.64 -7.44
CA GLY A 603 15.98 -19.89 -7.74
C GLY A 603 16.71 -21.18 -7.31
N LYS A 604 17.59 -21.10 -6.31
CA LYS A 604 18.47 -22.23 -5.93
C LYS A 604 17.87 -23.07 -4.81
N ALA A 605 17.85 -24.39 -5.01
CA ALA A 605 17.42 -25.33 -3.98
C ALA A 605 18.22 -25.16 -2.67
N VAL A 606 17.52 -25.20 -1.53
CA VAL A 606 18.11 -25.05 -0.19
C VAL A 606 19.25 -26.04 0.10
N THR A 607 19.18 -27.22 -0.53
CA THR A 607 20.20 -28.29 -0.49
C THR A 607 21.51 -27.92 -1.19
N GLU A 608 21.48 -27.04 -2.20
CA GLU A 608 22.66 -26.46 -2.85
C GLU A 608 23.26 -25.32 -2.02
N VAL A 609 22.39 -24.44 -1.46
CA VAL A 609 22.79 -23.18 -0.85
C VAL A 609 23.27 -23.34 0.59
N ALA A 610 22.62 -24.18 1.41
CA ALA A 610 23.00 -24.33 2.82
C ALA A 610 24.46 -24.80 3.04
N PRO A 611 25.01 -25.77 2.26
CA PRO A 611 26.43 -26.10 2.32
C PRO A 611 27.36 -24.92 2.02
N GLN A 612 27.00 -24.06 1.06
CA GLN A 612 27.83 -22.93 0.64
C GLN A 612 27.84 -21.80 1.67
N VAL A 613 26.65 -21.44 2.18
CA VAL A 613 26.48 -20.26 3.04
C VAL A 613 26.72 -20.62 4.50
N PHE A 614 26.15 -21.73 4.99
CA PHE A 614 26.24 -22.13 6.40
C PHE A 614 27.36 -23.14 6.69
N GLY A 615 27.89 -23.83 5.67
CA GLY A 615 28.88 -24.91 5.86
C GLY A 615 28.27 -26.22 6.37
N VAL A 616 26.94 -26.38 6.27
CA VAL A 616 26.18 -27.51 6.80
C VAL A 616 25.17 -27.97 5.75
N ALA A 617 25.04 -29.28 5.54
CA ALA A 617 24.03 -29.85 4.65
C ALA A 617 22.61 -29.58 5.17
N TRP A 618 21.70 -29.16 4.29
CA TRP A 618 20.36 -28.70 4.67
C TRP A 618 19.60 -29.68 5.58
N ALA A 619 19.50 -30.96 5.20
CA ALA A 619 18.81 -31.96 6.00
C ALA A 619 19.40 -32.19 7.42
N ALA A 620 20.65 -31.80 7.68
CA ALA A 620 21.20 -31.79 9.04
C ALA A 620 20.81 -30.51 9.80
N LEU A 621 20.81 -29.37 9.10
CA LEU A 621 20.42 -28.07 9.63
C LEU A 621 18.91 -28.00 9.95
N GLU A 622 18.06 -28.57 9.10
CA GLU A 622 16.62 -28.73 9.35
C GLU A 622 16.35 -29.48 10.65
N ARG A 623 17.00 -30.64 10.85
CA ARG A 623 16.86 -31.41 12.11
C ARG A 623 17.29 -30.60 13.33
N ASP A 624 18.32 -29.78 13.21
CA ASP A 624 18.74 -28.85 14.27
C ASP A 624 17.69 -27.75 14.52
N CYS A 625 17.07 -27.20 13.47
CA CYS A 625 15.94 -26.25 13.56
C CYS A 625 14.72 -26.89 14.24
N ALA A 626 14.27 -28.06 13.79
CA ALA A 626 13.14 -28.78 14.35
C ALA A 626 13.38 -29.17 15.82
N ALA A 627 14.61 -29.56 16.17
CA ALA A 627 14.99 -29.81 17.56
C ALA A 627 15.05 -28.52 18.41
N PHE A 628 15.44 -27.37 17.84
CA PHE A 628 15.36 -26.07 18.50
C PHE A 628 13.91 -25.63 18.75
N ILE A 629 13.05 -25.76 17.76
CA ILE A 629 11.62 -25.42 17.85
C ILE A 629 10.93 -26.29 18.91
N ARG A 630 11.17 -27.61 18.90
CA ARG A 630 10.63 -28.53 19.92
C ARG A 630 11.12 -28.20 21.34
N ARG A 631 12.39 -27.81 21.53
CA ARG A 631 12.90 -27.33 22.84
C ARG A 631 12.32 -25.97 23.26
N THR A 632 11.99 -25.12 22.29
CA THR A 632 11.41 -23.79 22.49
C THR A 632 9.91 -23.84 22.83
N ALA A 633 9.22 -24.85 22.31
CA ALA A 633 7.79 -25.10 22.50
C ALA A 633 7.47 -26.14 23.59
N ALA A 634 8.48 -26.52 24.38
CA ALA A 634 8.28 -27.17 25.67
C ALA A 634 7.74 -26.18 26.74
#